data_AF-A0A418YMU3-F1
#
_entry.id   AF-A0A418YMU3-F1
#
_cell.length_a   1.000
_cell.length_b   1.000
_cell.length_c   1.000
_cell.angle_alpha   90.00
_cell.angle_beta   90.00
_cell.angle_gamma   90.00
#
_symmetry.space_group_name_H-M   'P 1'
#
loop_
_entity.id
_entity.type
_entity.pdbx_description
1 polymer ?
#
loop_
_entity_poly.entity_id
_entity_poly.type
_entity_poly.pdbx_seq_one_letter_code
_entity_poly.pdbx_strand_id
1 'polypeptide(L)'
;MDFMKWINSLDELLYEVMSWLLFFPLTLWRSIIHPFAMMDYADDQLALPDDAQYGAALSPPLFLAIALLMAHAVSLALGQVDAIVADRHGLAGLVNDDASALVLRLVVFASFSLFTATRMVRRRGLPIDRNALRAPFYAQCYPTGVFALGIGIGISLARTTIPAAYMGGIGLVVASIVYYVIIETRWFAMKLETGYISAIGAVAITLFEAFTLFLIVGFLFTR
;
A
#
# COMPACT_ATOMS: atom_id res chain seq x y z
N MET A 1 -21.47 16.63 -25.16
CA MET A 1 -21.44 15.81 -23.93
C MET A 1 -22.21 16.58 -22.89
N ASP A 2 -23.38 16.08 -22.49
CA ASP A 2 -24.41 16.82 -21.75
C ASP A 2 -23.95 17.23 -20.35
N PHE A 3 -24.07 18.52 -20.04
CA PHE A 3 -23.88 19.10 -18.71
C PHE A 3 -24.62 18.31 -17.60
N MET A 4 -25.76 17.70 -17.96
CA MET A 4 -26.53 16.84 -17.05
C MET A 4 -25.82 15.53 -16.68
N LYS A 5 -25.08 14.92 -17.63
CA LYS A 5 -24.24 13.74 -17.35
C LYS A 5 -23.04 14.10 -16.46
N TRP A 6 -22.53 15.32 -16.60
CA TRP A 6 -21.44 15.81 -15.75
C TRP A 6 -21.90 16.02 -14.30
N ILE A 7 -23.07 16.61 -14.07
CA ILE A 7 -23.63 16.77 -12.71
C ILE A 7 -23.93 15.39 -12.08
N ASN A 8 -24.55 14.46 -12.81
CA ASN A 8 -24.83 13.13 -12.27
C ASN A 8 -23.53 12.37 -11.90
N SER A 9 -22.47 12.51 -12.72
CA SER A 9 -21.15 11.96 -12.41
C SER A 9 -20.51 12.60 -11.18
N LEU A 10 -20.77 13.89 -10.92
CA LEU A 10 -20.31 14.56 -9.71
C LEU A 10 -21.06 14.09 -8.46
N ASP A 11 -22.36 13.88 -8.56
CA ASP A 11 -23.15 13.35 -7.44
C ASP A 11 -22.72 11.92 -7.08
N GLU A 12 -22.47 11.08 -8.09
CA GLU A 12 -21.95 9.73 -7.90
C GLU A 12 -20.54 9.75 -7.28
N LEU A 13 -19.65 10.61 -7.78
CA LEU A 13 -18.32 10.79 -7.23
C LEU A 13 -18.36 11.33 -5.80
N LEU A 14 -19.25 12.28 -5.51
CA LEU A 14 -19.41 12.84 -4.17
C LEU A 14 -19.90 11.76 -3.20
N TYR A 15 -20.90 10.98 -3.60
CA TYR A 15 -21.37 9.84 -2.81
C TYR A 15 -20.25 8.84 -2.56
N GLU A 16 -19.47 8.50 -3.60
CA GLU A 16 -18.34 7.60 -3.49
C GLU A 16 -17.28 8.13 -2.51
N VAL A 17 -16.87 9.39 -2.64
CA VAL A 17 -15.88 10.03 -1.73
C VAL A 17 -16.41 10.11 -0.30
N MET A 18 -17.69 10.43 -0.10
CA MET A 18 -18.31 10.43 1.23
C MET A 18 -18.36 9.02 1.83
N SER A 19 -18.61 8.00 1.01
CA SER A 19 -18.58 6.62 1.45
C SER A 19 -17.18 6.21 1.93
N TRP A 20 -16.11 6.72 1.30
CA TRP A 20 -14.74 6.42 1.70
C TRP A 20 -14.42 6.86 3.13
N LEU A 21 -15.04 7.93 3.63
CA LEU A 21 -14.87 8.37 5.03
C LEU A 21 -15.29 7.29 6.04
N LEU A 22 -16.29 6.47 5.68
CA LEU A 22 -16.75 5.35 6.51
C LEU A 22 -16.01 4.06 6.16
N PHE A 23 -15.85 3.77 4.87
CA PHE A 23 -15.26 2.51 4.43
C PHE A 23 -13.75 2.45 4.67
N PHE A 24 -13.02 3.56 4.65
CA PHE A 24 -11.59 3.57 4.97
C PHE A 24 -11.28 3.09 6.38
N PRO A 25 -11.81 3.69 7.47
CA PRO A 25 -11.51 3.23 8.82
C PRO A 25 -12.01 1.80 9.07
N LEU A 26 -13.15 1.40 8.49
CA LEU A 26 -13.64 0.03 8.56
C LEU A 26 -12.71 -0.97 7.85
N THR A 27 -12.26 -0.63 6.65
CA THR A 27 -11.32 -1.47 5.86
C THR A 27 -9.97 -1.54 6.56
N LEU A 28 -9.47 -0.43 7.09
CA LEU A 28 -8.23 -0.37 7.86
C LEU A 28 -8.31 -1.26 9.10
N TRP A 29 -9.39 -1.13 9.89
CA TRP A 29 -9.60 -1.96 11.07
C TRP A 29 -9.63 -3.45 10.73
N ARG A 30 -10.41 -3.85 9.70
CA ARG A 30 -10.46 -5.24 9.25
C ARG A 30 -9.11 -5.73 8.73
N SER A 31 -8.36 -4.88 8.03
CA SER A 31 -7.02 -5.23 7.51
C SER A 31 -5.99 -5.42 8.63
N ILE A 32 -6.12 -4.68 9.74
CA ILE A 32 -5.25 -4.82 10.91
C ILE A 32 -5.62 -6.09 11.71
N ILE A 33 -6.91 -6.29 12.01
CA ILE A 33 -7.37 -7.35 12.92
C ILE A 33 -7.51 -8.71 12.22
N HIS A 34 -8.02 -8.71 10.98
CA HIS A 34 -8.27 -9.92 10.19
C HIS A 34 -7.63 -9.85 8.80
N PRO A 35 -6.29 -9.68 8.71
CA PRO A 35 -5.60 -9.47 7.44
C PRO A 35 -5.86 -10.58 6.42
N PHE A 36 -5.79 -11.85 6.83
CA PHE A 36 -5.99 -12.97 5.91
C PHE A 36 -7.42 -13.06 5.39
N ALA A 37 -8.42 -12.73 6.20
CA ALA A 37 -9.81 -12.67 5.75
C ALA A 37 -10.01 -11.55 4.71
N MET A 38 -9.31 -10.43 4.86
CA MET A 38 -9.33 -9.36 3.84
C MET A 38 -8.60 -9.76 2.56
N MET A 39 -7.54 -10.55 2.66
CA MET A 39 -6.83 -11.10 1.50
C MET A 39 -7.71 -12.10 0.73
N ASP A 40 -8.37 -13.02 1.43
CA ASP A 40 -9.31 -13.96 0.83
C ASP A 40 -10.55 -13.23 0.28
N TYR A 41 -11.04 -12.20 0.98
CA TYR A 41 -12.09 -11.31 0.47
C TYR A 41 -11.68 -10.67 -0.86
N ALA A 42 -10.44 -10.18 -0.99
CA ALA A 42 -9.97 -9.61 -2.26
C ALA A 42 -10.03 -10.62 -3.42
N ASP A 43 -9.63 -11.87 -3.14
CA ASP A 43 -9.66 -12.97 -4.12
C ASP A 43 -11.12 -13.28 -4.51
N ASP A 44 -12.03 -13.38 -3.54
CA ASP A 44 -13.45 -13.68 -3.77
C ASP A 44 -14.16 -12.57 -4.56
N GLN A 45 -13.84 -11.30 -4.28
CA GLN A 45 -14.45 -10.17 -4.98
C GLN A 45 -14.06 -10.15 -6.47
N LEU A 46 -12.87 -10.63 -6.84
CA LEU A 46 -12.45 -10.69 -8.25
C LEU A 46 -13.24 -11.70 -9.08
N ALA A 47 -13.99 -12.62 -8.44
CA ALA A 47 -14.87 -13.56 -9.12
C ALA A 47 -16.27 -12.97 -9.39
N LEU A 48 -16.61 -11.84 -8.77
CA LEU A 48 -17.90 -11.18 -8.94
C LEU A 48 -17.93 -10.26 -10.17
N PRO A 49 -19.11 -10.02 -10.77
CA PRO A 49 -19.31 -8.96 -11.75
C PRO A 49 -18.84 -7.59 -11.23
N ASP A 50 -18.28 -6.75 -12.10
CA ASP A 50 -17.63 -5.48 -11.72
C ASP A 50 -18.52 -4.53 -10.90
N ASP A 51 -19.83 -4.54 -11.12
CA ASP A 51 -20.83 -3.74 -10.40
C ASP A 51 -21.12 -4.24 -8.98
N ALA A 52 -20.76 -5.48 -8.67
CA ALA A 52 -20.96 -6.11 -7.36
C ALA A 52 -19.66 -6.23 -6.54
N GLN A 53 -18.52 -5.82 -7.08
CA GLN A 53 -17.24 -5.92 -6.39
C GLN A 53 -17.10 -4.85 -5.30
N TYR A 54 -16.50 -5.23 -4.18
CA TYR A 54 -16.07 -4.32 -3.11
C TYR A 54 -17.21 -3.50 -2.47
N GLY A 55 -18.44 -4.03 -2.43
CA GLY A 55 -19.56 -3.32 -1.78
C GLY A 55 -19.44 -3.16 -0.26
N ALA A 56 -18.56 -3.92 0.41
CA ALA A 56 -18.43 -3.95 1.87
C ALA A 56 -17.10 -3.38 2.41
N ALA A 57 -16.16 -3.04 1.53
CA ALA A 57 -14.83 -2.52 1.85
C ALA A 57 -14.25 -1.79 0.64
N LEU A 58 -13.25 -0.93 0.84
CA LEU A 58 -12.59 -0.27 -0.29
C LEU A 58 -11.87 -1.28 -1.19
N SER A 59 -11.84 -1.01 -2.50
CA SER A 59 -11.04 -1.81 -3.43
C SER A 59 -9.56 -1.77 -3.01
N PRO A 60 -8.79 -2.87 -3.15
CA PRO A 60 -7.47 -2.95 -2.53
C PRO A 60 -6.48 -1.88 -3.02
N PRO A 61 -6.36 -1.58 -4.33
CA PRO A 61 -5.49 -0.51 -4.80
C PRO A 61 -5.93 0.88 -4.30
N LEU A 62 -7.24 1.14 -4.21
CA LEU A 62 -7.78 2.38 -3.70
C LEU A 62 -7.50 2.54 -2.19
N PHE A 63 -7.65 1.46 -1.43
CA PHE A 63 -7.28 1.43 -0.01
C PHE A 63 -5.81 1.80 0.20
N LEU A 64 -4.89 1.23 -0.58
CA LEU A 64 -3.46 1.58 -0.55
C LEU A 64 -3.23 3.06 -0.89
N ALA A 65 -3.89 3.58 -1.92
CA ALA A 65 -3.77 4.98 -2.30
C ALA A 65 -4.26 5.92 -1.19
N ILE A 66 -5.42 5.65 -0.59
CA ILE A 66 -5.96 6.43 0.52
C ILE A 66 -5.07 6.31 1.76
N ALA A 67 -4.51 5.13 2.05
CA ALA A 67 -3.56 4.94 3.15
C ALA A 67 -2.32 5.85 3.00
N LEU A 68 -1.77 5.97 1.78
CA LEU A 68 -0.65 6.86 1.50
C LEU A 68 -1.05 8.34 1.59
N LEU A 69 -2.22 8.70 1.06
CA LEU A 69 -2.79 10.04 1.20
C LEU A 69 -2.94 10.43 2.68
N MET A 70 -3.46 9.53 3.51
CA MET A 70 -3.63 9.76 4.95
C MET A 70 -2.28 9.90 5.67
N ALA A 71 -1.29 9.08 5.32
CA ALA A 71 0.06 9.22 5.86
C ALA A 71 0.68 10.58 5.51
N HIS A 72 0.50 11.03 4.26
CA HIS A 72 0.97 12.35 3.83
C HIS A 72 0.19 13.49 4.47
N ALA A 73 -1.12 13.37 4.65
CA ALA A 73 -1.94 14.36 5.37
C ALA A 73 -1.46 14.55 6.82
N VAL A 74 -1.01 13.47 7.49
CA VAL A 74 -0.38 13.56 8.82
C VAL A 74 0.94 14.32 8.76
N SER A 75 1.79 14.06 7.75
CA SER A 75 3.03 14.81 7.52
C SER A 75 2.76 16.31 7.35
N LEU A 76 1.76 16.68 6.55
CA LEU A 76 1.34 18.07 6.34
C LEU A 76 0.81 18.71 7.63
N ALA A 77 -0.02 18.00 8.39
CA ALA A 77 -0.53 18.49 9.68
C ALA A 77 0.58 18.74 10.71
N LEU A 78 1.72 18.05 10.58
CA LEU A 78 2.93 18.27 11.38
C LEU A 78 3.83 19.37 10.80
N GLY A 79 3.41 20.07 9.75
CA GLY A 79 4.17 21.17 9.12
C GLY A 79 5.41 20.71 8.36
N GLN A 80 5.46 19.44 7.95
CA GLN A 80 6.63 18.88 7.28
C GLN A 80 6.57 19.12 5.78
N VAL A 81 7.69 19.57 5.22
CA VAL A 81 7.86 19.68 3.77
C VAL A 81 8.27 18.32 3.22
N ASP A 82 7.67 17.95 2.09
CA ASP A 82 8.02 16.73 1.37
C ASP A 82 9.45 16.82 0.84
N ALA A 83 10.34 15.99 1.39
CA ALA A 83 11.76 16.02 1.06
C ALA A 83 12.02 15.69 -0.42
N ILE A 84 11.13 14.91 -1.05
CA ILE A 84 11.19 14.55 -2.48
C ILE A 84 10.85 15.75 -3.38
N VAL A 85 9.96 16.64 -2.94
CA VAL A 85 9.58 17.87 -3.67
C VAL A 85 10.58 19.00 -3.41
N ALA A 86 11.23 18.99 -2.25
CA ALA A 86 12.26 19.95 -1.88
C ALA A 86 13.59 19.73 -2.62
N ASP A 87 13.88 18.48 -3.01
CA ASP A 87 15.06 18.14 -3.81
C ASP A 87 14.77 18.33 -5.30
N ARG A 88 15.61 19.10 -6.01
CA ARG A 88 15.40 19.44 -7.44
C ARG A 88 16.45 18.82 -8.35
N HIS A 89 17.20 17.83 -7.87
CA HIS A 89 18.21 17.13 -8.64
C HIS A 89 17.63 15.87 -9.32
N GLY A 90 18.21 15.44 -10.44
CA GLY A 90 17.79 14.24 -11.16
C GLY A 90 16.34 14.16 -11.62
N LEU A 91 15.75 12.96 -11.50
CA LEU A 91 14.33 12.73 -11.82
C LEU A 91 13.38 13.46 -10.85
N ALA A 92 13.87 14.10 -9.78
CA ALA A 92 13.03 14.91 -8.91
C ALA A 92 12.41 16.12 -9.65
N GLY A 93 12.99 16.57 -10.77
CA GLY A 93 12.36 17.55 -11.66
C GLY A 93 11.09 17.06 -12.37
N LEU A 94 10.78 15.76 -12.33
CA LEU A 94 9.47 15.21 -12.76
C LEU A 94 8.44 15.24 -11.62
N VAL A 95 8.87 15.43 -10.38
CA VAL A 95 8.04 15.51 -9.18
C VAL A 95 7.96 16.96 -8.73
N ASN A 96 7.08 17.72 -9.38
CA ASN A 96 6.99 19.17 -9.20
C ASN A 96 5.96 19.58 -8.13
N ASP A 97 5.16 18.64 -7.65
CA ASP A 97 4.06 18.86 -6.72
C ASP A 97 3.83 17.65 -5.79
N ASP A 98 3.10 17.86 -4.69
CA ASP A 98 2.80 16.81 -3.72
C ASP A 98 2.04 15.63 -4.37
N ALA A 99 1.26 15.90 -5.42
CA ALA A 99 0.52 14.89 -6.17
C ALA A 99 1.46 13.91 -6.89
N SER A 100 2.46 14.40 -7.62
CA SER A 100 3.46 13.54 -8.28
C SER A 100 4.32 12.77 -7.28
N ALA A 101 4.62 13.36 -6.10
CA ALA A 101 5.31 12.67 -5.02
C ALA A 101 4.47 11.53 -4.42
N LEU A 102 3.16 11.74 -4.28
CA LEU A 102 2.22 10.70 -3.86
C LEU A 102 2.08 9.58 -4.88
N VAL A 103 2.02 9.89 -6.18
CA VAL A 103 2.01 8.87 -7.24
C VAL A 103 3.29 8.04 -7.19
N LEU A 104 4.45 8.67 -7.01
CA LEU A 104 5.71 7.95 -6.86
C LEU A 104 5.68 6.99 -5.66
N ARG A 105 5.21 7.45 -4.49
CA ARG A 105 5.03 6.59 -3.31
C ARG A 105 4.06 5.45 -3.59
N LEU A 106 2.96 5.71 -4.29
CA LEU A 106 2.01 4.68 -4.67
C LEU A 106 2.67 3.61 -5.53
N VAL A 107 3.45 3.99 -6.54
CA VAL A 107 4.19 3.04 -7.39
C VAL A 107 5.21 2.24 -6.56
N VAL A 108 5.96 2.91 -5.70
CA VAL A 108 6.96 2.28 -4.82
C VAL A 108 6.29 1.27 -3.88
N PHE A 109 5.23 1.64 -3.17
CA PHE A 109 4.55 0.72 -2.25
C PHE A 109 3.78 -0.37 -2.99
N ALA A 110 3.12 -0.07 -4.12
CA ALA A 110 2.48 -1.09 -4.94
C ALA A 110 3.47 -2.10 -5.51
N SER A 111 4.74 -1.72 -5.71
CA SER A 111 5.78 -2.66 -6.12
C SER A 111 6.02 -3.76 -5.08
N PHE A 112 5.86 -3.49 -3.78
CA PHE A 112 5.93 -4.53 -2.74
C PHE A 112 4.83 -5.57 -2.97
N SER A 113 3.58 -5.13 -3.14
CA SER A 113 2.47 -6.02 -3.45
C SER A 113 2.71 -6.82 -4.73
N LEU A 114 3.29 -6.18 -5.76
CA LEU A 114 3.59 -6.83 -7.04
C LEU A 114 4.71 -7.86 -6.93
N PHE A 115 5.80 -7.57 -6.23
CA PHE A 115 6.90 -8.52 -6.06
C PHE A 115 6.47 -9.72 -5.22
N THR A 116 5.72 -9.49 -4.15
CA THR A 116 5.12 -10.56 -3.36
C THR A 116 4.21 -11.44 -4.23
N ALA A 117 3.30 -10.82 -5.00
CA ALA A 117 2.39 -11.53 -5.87
C ALA A 117 3.13 -12.34 -6.95
N THR A 118 4.14 -11.75 -7.58
CA THR A 118 4.97 -12.41 -8.59
C THR A 118 5.69 -13.61 -8.01
N ARG A 119 6.25 -13.48 -6.80
CA ARG A 119 6.93 -14.58 -6.13
C ARG A 119 5.97 -15.70 -5.76
N MET A 120 4.75 -15.36 -5.37
CA MET A 120 3.70 -16.32 -5.10
C MET A 120 3.33 -17.14 -6.35
N VAL A 121 3.08 -16.47 -7.47
CA VAL A 121 2.76 -17.09 -8.76
C VAL A 121 3.91 -18.00 -9.22
N ARG A 122 5.16 -17.51 -9.15
CA ARG A 122 6.36 -18.29 -9.48
C ARG A 122 6.49 -19.55 -8.62
N ARG A 123 6.31 -19.45 -7.30
CA ARG A 123 6.41 -20.59 -6.39
C ARG A 123 5.28 -21.60 -6.54
N ARG A 124 4.12 -21.18 -7.05
CA ARG A 124 3.02 -22.07 -7.44
C ARG A 124 3.24 -22.76 -8.80
N GLY A 125 4.32 -22.44 -9.51
CA GLY A 125 4.58 -22.98 -10.85
C GLY A 125 3.60 -22.47 -11.91
N LEU A 126 2.90 -21.36 -11.64
CA LEU A 126 1.97 -20.75 -12.58
C LEU A 126 2.72 -19.81 -13.54
N PRO A 127 2.23 -19.65 -14.79
CA PRO A 127 2.80 -18.69 -15.72
C PRO A 127 2.62 -17.26 -15.18
N ILE A 128 3.63 -16.42 -15.37
CA ILE A 128 3.55 -15.00 -15.03
C ILE A 128 2.75 -14.31 -16.13
N ASP A 129 1.46 -14.23 -15.94
CA ASP A 129 0.55 -13.46 -16.77
C ASP A 129 -0.32 -12.52 -15.93
N ARG A 130 -1.05 -11.63 -16.62
CA ARG A 130 -1.90 -10.63 -15.97
C ARG A 130 -2.99 -11.25 -15.09
N ASN A 131 -3.52 -12.41 -15.46
CA ASN A 131 -4.63 -13.05 -14.76
C ASN A 131 -4.13 -13.75 -13.50
N ALA A 132 -3.02 -14.47 -13.59
CA ALA A 132 -2.37 -15.14 -12.48
C ALA A 132 -1.89 -14.16 -11.40
N LEU A 133 -1.44 -12.96 -11.81
CA LEU A 133 -0.99 -11.91 -10.89
C LEU A 133 -2.12 -11.12 -10.23
N ARG A 134 -3.29 -11.00 -10.87
CA ARG A 134 -4.35 -10.09 -10.42
C ARG A 134 -4.80 -10.40 -8.99
N ALA A 135 -5.20 -11.64 -8.73
CA ALA A 135 -5.64 -12.08 -7.40
C ALA A 135 -4.58 -11.84 -6.30
N PRO A 136 -3.36 -12.40 -6.40
CA PRO A 136 -2.36 -12.19 -5.35
C PRO A 136 -1.91 -10.73 -5.22
N PHE A 137 -1.93 -9.93 -6.30
CA PHE A 137 -1.64 -8.50 -6.20
C PHE A 137 -2.71 -7.77 -5.37
N TYR A 138 -3.99 -8.00 -5.67
CA TYR A 138 -5.11 -7.37 -4.95
C TYR A 138 -5.14 -7.78 -3.49
N ALA A 139 -4.93 -9.06 -3.18
CA ALA A 139 -4.80 -9.54 -1.81
C ALA A 139 -3.70 -8.78 -1.04
N GLN A 140 -2.55 -8.53 -1.68
CA GLN A 140 -1.41 -7.89 -1.03
C GLN A 140 -1.53 -6.39 -0.82
N CYS A 141 -2.41 -5.71 -1.55
CA CYS A 141 -2.64 -4.27 -1.36
C CYS A 141 -3.20 -3.93 0.03
N TYR A 142 -3.97 -4.82 0.67
CA TYR A 142 -4.48 -4.60 2.05
C TYR A 142 -3.35 -4.56 3.10
N PRO A 143 -2.54 -5.61 3.29
CA PRO A 143 -1.44 -5.56 4.26
C PRO A 143 -0.40 -4.51 3.90
N THR A 144 -0.16 -4.29 2.59
CA THR A 144 0.74 -3.21 2.13
C THR A 144 0.19 -1.83 2.49
N GLY A 145 -1.12 -1.60 2.42
CA GLY A 145 -1.74 -0.34 2.82
C GLY A 145 -1.59 -0.05 4.31
N VAL A 146 -1.80 -1.07 5.17
CA VAL A 146 -1.56 -0.95 6.62
C VAL A 146 -0.09 -0.62 6.90
N PHE A 147 0.82 -1.34 6.25
CA PHE A 147 2.26 -1.10 6.34
C PHE A 147 2.63 0.32 5.90
N ALA A 148 2.15 0.76 4.74
CA ALA A 148 2.43 2.08 4.18
C ALA A 148 1.95 3.22 5.09
N LEU A 149 0.73 3.10 5.61
CA LEU A 149 0.17 4.07 6.56
C LEU A 149 1.02 4.15 7.84
N GLY A 150 1.31 3.00 8.45
CA GLY A 150 2.07 2.93 9.70
C GLY A 150 3.50 3.44 9.55
N ILE A 151 4.19 3.09 8.45
CA ILE A 151 5.51 3.62 8.12
C ILE A 151 5.46 5.13 7.91
N GLY A 152 4.51 5.62 7.12
CA GLY A 152 4.43 7.06 6.80
C GLY A 152 4.14 7.92 8.02
N ILE A 153 3.20 7.51 8.88
CA ILE A 153 2.93 8.18 10.16
C ILE A 153 4.14 8.07 11.09
N GLY A 154 4.74 6.88 11.21
CA GLY A 154 5.87 6.64 12.10
C GLY A 154 7.09 7.46 11.75
N ILE A 155 7.44 7.55 10.46
CA ILE A 155 8.51 8.42 9.96
C ILE A 155 8.18 9.88 10.24
N SER A 156 6.94 10.32 9.99
CA SER A 156 6.53 11.70 10.24
C SER A 156 6.70 12.05 11.73
N LEU A 157 6.26 11.18 12.65
CA LEU A 157 6.45 11.38 14.09
C LEU A 157 7.94 11.36 14.49
N ALA A 158 8.75 10.48 13.90
CA ALA A 158 10.18 10.38 14.15
C ALA A 158 10.98 11.60 13.65
N ARG A 159 10.40 12.46 12.81
CA ARG A 159 11.01 13.74 12.39
C ARG A 159 10.69 14.90 13.33
N THR A 160 9.79 14.71 14.29
CA THR A 160 9.45 15.75 15.26
C THR A 160 10.52 15.89 16.34
N THR A 161 10.62 17.08 16.94
CA THR A 161 11.58 17.38 18.02
C THR A 161 11.07 16.93 19.40
N ILE A 162 9.81 16.47 19.51
CA ILE A 162 9.19 16.06 20.76
C ILE A 162 9.65 14.63 21.09
N PRO A 163 10.37 14.39 22.21
CA PRO A 163 10.96 13.08 22.51
C PRO A 163 9.94 11.93 22.55
N ALA A 164 8.76 12.18 23.11
CA ALA A 164 7.69 11.17 23.17
C ALA A 164 7.16 10.80 21.79
N ALA A 165 6.97 11.79 20.91
CA ALA A 165 6.54 11.56 19.53
C ALA A 165 7.63 10.87 18.70
N TYR A 166 8.90 11.23 18.92
CA TYR A 166 10.04 10.55 18.30
C TYR A 166 10.09 9.05 18.65
N MET A 167 10.03 8.71 19.94
CA MET A 167 10.03 7.32 20.40
C MET A 167 8.79 6.56 19.90
N GLY A 168 7.61 7.19 19.96
CA GLY A 168 6.39 6.62 19.42
C GLY A 168 6.47 6.37 17.91
N GLY A 169 7.07 7.30 17.16
CA GLY A 169 7.30 7.18 15.72
C GLY A 169 8.20 6.00 15.37
N ILE A 170 9.34 5.85 16.05
CA ILE A 170 10.23 4.69 15.87
C ILE A 170 9.50 3.39 16.21
N GLY A 171 8.79 3.36 17.35
CA GLY A 171 8.01 2.20 17.76
C GLY A 171 6.99 1.80 16.69
N LEU A 172 6.30 2.76 16.09
CA LEU A 172 5.33 2.53 15.04
C LEU A 172 5.97 2.03 13.74
N VAL A 173 7.13 2.56 13.34
CA VAL A 173 7.88 2.06 12.18
C VAL A 173 8.28 0.60 12.39
N VAL A 174 8.88 0.28 13.53
CA VAL A 174 9.29 -1.09 13.86
C VAL A 174 8.08 -2.02 13.90
N ALA A 175 6.99 -1.62 14.56
CA ALA A 175 5.76 -2.40 14.61
C ALA A 175 5.18 -2.66 13.21
N SER A 176 5.24 -1.68 12.32
CA SER A 176 4.75 -1.79 10.93
C SER A 176 5.59 -2.77 10.11
N ILE A 177 6.93 -2.72 10.23
CA ILE A 177 7.84 -3.69 9.58
C ILE A 177 7.56 -5.10 10.10
N VAL A 178 7.50 -5.27 11.42
CA VAL A 178 7.24 -6.56 12.07
C VAL A 178 5.89 -7.11 11.65
N TYR A 179 4.84 -6.29 11.64
CA TYR A 179 3.51 -6.66 11.14
C TYR A 179 3.59 -7.18 9.71
N TYR A 180 4.19 -6.42 8.79
CA TYR A 180 4.27 -6.79 7.38
C TYR A 180 5.03 -8.12 7.18
N VAL A 181 6.18 -8.28 7.83
CA VAL A 181 6.97 -9.53 7.78
C VAL A 181 6.18 -10.73 8.31
N ILE A 182 5.47 -10.57 9.43
CA ILE A 182 4.67 -11.66 10.02
C ILE A 182 3.53 -12.06 9.08
N ILE A 183 2.79 -11.09 8.54
CA ILE A 183 1.66 -11.36 7.64
C ILE A 183 2.14 -12.04 6.36
N GLU A 184 3.20 -11.52 5.74
CA GLU A 184 3.74 -12.10 4.52
C GLU A 184 4.27 -13.53 4.75
N THR A 185 5.00 -13.75 5.84
CA THR A 185 5.54 -15.07 6.17
C THR A 185 4.41 -16.08 6.36
N ARG A 186 3.38 -15.70 7.11
CA ARG A 186 2.22 -16.57 7.35
C ARG A 186 1.43 -16.80 6.07
N TRP A 187 1.25 -15.78 5.24
CA TRP A 187 0.53 -15.91 3.97
C TRP A 187 1.24 -16.86 3.01
N PHE A 188 2.56 -16.73 2.84
CA PHE A 188 3.36 -17.68 2.06
C PHE A 188 3.30 -19.10 2.64
N ALA A 189 3.41 -19.26 3.96
CA ALA A 189 3.32 -20.56 4.61
C ALA A 189 1.96 -21.24 4.37
N MET A 190 0.86 -20.49 4.52
CA MET A 190 -0.50 -21.01 4.31
C MET A 190 -0.80 -21.32 2.84
N LYS A 191 -0.50 -20.39 1.93
CA LYS A 191 -0.89 -20.50 0.53
C LYS A 191 0.03 -21.39 -0.32
N LEU A 192 1.23 -21.74 0.16
CA LEU A 192 2.17 -22.69 -0.46
C LEU A 192 2.31 -24.00 0.32
N GLU A 193 1.65 -24.15 1.48
CA GLU A 193 1.78 -25.32 2.36
C GLU A 193 3.24 -25.65 2.73
N THR A 194 4.07 -24.60 2.90
CA THR A 194 5.50 -24.74 3.21
C THR A 194 5.81 -24.41 4.66
N GLY A 195 6.89 -24.99 5.19
CA GLY A 195 7.37 -24.64 6.53
C GLY A 195 7.80 -23.18 6.64
N TYR A 196 7.64 -22.59 7.83
CA TYR A 196 7.91 -21.17 8.12
C TYR A 196 9.31 -20.70 7.69
N ILE A 197 10.33 -21.56 7.76
CA ILE A 197 11.70 -21.20 7.34
C ILE A 197 11.77 -20.89 5.84
N SER A 198 11.12 -21.70 5.00
CA SER A 198 11.07 -21.47 3.55
C SER A 198 10.26 -20.22 3.21
N ALA A 199 9.21 -19.95 3.98
CA ALA A 199 8.41 -18.75 3.85
C ALA A 199 9.19 -17.48 4.23
N ILE A 200 9.93 -17.50 5.35
CA ILE A 200 10.82 -16.39 5.76
C ILE A 200 11.86 -16.11 4.66
N GLY A 201 12.48 -17.15 4.11
CA GLY A 201 13.41 -16.99 2.99
C GLY A 201 12.75 -16.39 1.73
N ALA A 202 11.47 -16.69 1.49
CA ALA A 202 10.72 -16.06 0.40
C ALA A 202 10.52 -14.57 0.67
N VAL A 203 10.04 -14.21 1.86
CA VAL A 203 9.79 -12.83 2.28
C VAL A 203 11.07 -12.01 2.28
N ALA A 204 12.17 -12.54 2.81
CA ALA A 204 13.45 -11.85 2.84
C ALA A 204 13.93 -11.46 1.43
N ILE A 205 13.78 -12.36 0.45
CA ILE A 205 14.17 -12.07 -0.93
C ILE A 205 13.18 -11.07 -1.57
N THR A 206 11.88 -11.17 -1.32
CA THR A 206 10.91 -10.18 -1.81
C THR A 206 11.21 -8.77 -1.26
N LEU A 207 11.48 -8.67 0.04
CA LEU A 207 11.86 -7.41 0.68
C LEU A 207 13.17 -6.88 0.12
N PHE A 208 14.13 -7.76 -0.16
CA PHE A 208 15.37 -7.37 -0.81
C PHE A 208 15.15 -6.85 -2.23
N GLU A 209 14.30 -7.49 -3.04
CA GLU A 209 13.91 -7.03 -4.37
C GLU A 209 13.23 -5.65 -4.31
N ALA A 210 12.26 -5.48 -3.41
CA ALA A 210 11.55 -4.22 -3.20
C ALA A 210 12.47 -3.10 -2.69
N PHE A 211 13.35 -3.41 -1.73
CA PHE A 211 14.33 -2.47 -1.20
C PHE A 211 15.37 -2.06 -2.25
N THR A 212 15.81 -3.00 -3.09
CA THR A 212 16.70 -2.71 -4.22
C THR A 212 16.04 -1.76 -5.21
N LEU A 213 14.76 -1.99 -5.56
CA LEU A 213 14.01 -1.05 -6.39
C LEU A 213 13.91 0.33 -5.73
N PHE A 214 13.61 0.37 -4.43
CA PHE A 214 13.54 1.62 -3.66
C PHE A 214 14.86 2.39 -3.70
N LEU A 215 16.00 1.70 -3.53
CA LEU A 215 17.33 2.32 -3.63
C LEU A 215 17.64 2.81 -5.05
N ILE A 216 17.28 2.05 -6.08
CA ILE A 216 17.47 2.47 -7.48
C ILE A 216 16.66 3.74 -7.75
N VAL A 217 15.38 3.76 -7.35
CA VAL A 217 14.54 4.95 -7.46
C VAL A 217 15.17 6.10 -6.69
N GLY A 218 15.51 5.93 -5.41
CA GLY A 218 16.16 6.99 -4.63
C GLY A 218 17.47 7.51 -5.25
N PHE A 219 18.28 6.63 -5.83
CA PHE A 219 19.51 7.00 -6.52
C PHE A 219 19.24 7.83 -7.79
N LEU A 220 18.22 7.46 -8.58
CA LEU A 220 17.83 8.21 -9.77
C LEU A 220 17.25 9.60 -9.45
N PHE A 221 16.73 9.80 -8.24
CA PHE A 221 16.19 11.07 -7.77
C PHE A 221 17.24 11.97 -7.10
N THR A 222 18.38 11.43 -6.67
CA THR A 222 19.46 12.20 -6.01
C THR A 222 20.60 12.60 -6.96
N ARG A 223 20.58 12.13 -8.22
CA ARG A 223 21.56 12.42 -9.27
C ARG A 223 20.96 13.29 -10.36
#